data_AF-A0A944B9W5-F1
#
_entry.id   AF-A0A944B9W5-F1
#
_cell.length_a   1.000
_cell.length_b   1.000
_cell.length_c   1.000
_cell.angle_alpha   90.00
_cell.angle_beta   90.00
_cell.angle_gamma   90.00
#
_symmetry.space_group_name_H-M   'P 1'
#
loop_
_entity.id
_entity.type
_entity.pdbx_description
1 polymer ?
#
loop_
_entity_poly.entity_id
_entity_poly.type
_entity_poly.pdbx_seq_one_letter_code
_entity_poly.pdbx_strand_id
1 'polypeptide(L)'
;MLLNSYFEITNKVATDDGFRYSVKLNPDHEVYKGHFPGMPVCPGVCSTQMIRECIQEATGVKLLISELKQVKFSSLITPNENPNLDIVFSLSDEGDSYKTKCTIESGDTTFLTLKGELKKMQ
;
A
#
# COMPACT_ATOMS: atom_id res chain seq x y z
N MET A 1 -9.21 -6.38 -7.18
CA MET A 1 -9.10 -5.27 -6.22
C MET A 1 -8.90 -5.90 -4.86
N LEU A 2 -7.98 -5.35 -4.07
CA LEU A 2 -7.56 -5.90 -2.77
C LEU A 2 -8.29 -5.24 -1.59
N LEU A 3 -8.71 -3.99 -1.75
CA LEU A 3 -9.49 -3.27 -0.74
C LEU A 3 -10.83 -3.97 -0.49
N ASN A 4 -11.19 -4.13 0.78
CA ASN A 4 -12.35 -4.84 1.30
C ASN A 4 -12.36 -6.36 1.05
N SER A 5 -11.21 -6.95 0.69
CA SER A 5 -11.05 -8.40 0.58
C SER A 5 -9.76 -8.87 1.25
N TYR A 6 -8.63 -8.33 0.81
CA TYR A 6 -7.28 -8.60 1.32
C TYR A 6 -6.91 -7.69 2.49
N PHE A 7 -7.36 -6.44 2.45
CA PHE A 7 -7.18 -5.47 3.52
C PHE A 7 -8.37 -4.51 3.59
N GLU A 8 -8.54 -3.87 4.74
CA GLU A 8 -9.55 -2.85 4.99
C GLU A 8 -8.89 -1.57 5.49
N ILE A 9 -9.41 -0.42 5.10
CA ILE A 9 -8.98 0.88 5.64
C ILE A 9 -9.80 1.13 6.91
N THR A 10 -9.11 1.25 8.05
CA THR A 10 -9.75 1.47 9.36
C THR A 10 -9.73 2.94 9.77
N ASN A 11 -8.76 3.71 9.26
CA ASN A 11 -8.66 5.14 9.52
C ASN A 11 -7.93 5.87 8.39
N LYS A 12 -8.22 7.16 8.22
CA LYS A 12 -7.59 8.06 7.25
C LYS A 12 -7.33 9.41 7.90
N VAL A 13 -6.10 9.89 7.79
CA VAL A 13 -5.67 11.20 8.31
C VAL A 13 -4.89 11.93 7.21
N ALA A 14 -5.24 13.19 6.95
CA ALA A 14 -4.46 14.04 6.05
C ALA A 14 -3.13 14.44 6.70
N THR A 15 -2.07 14.52 5.91
CA THR A 15 -0.78 15.09 6.28
C THR A 15 -0.50 16.31 5.43
N ASP A 16 0.58 17.04 5.70
CA ASP A 16 0.92 18.26 4.95
C ASP A 16 1.02 18.02 3.43
N ASP A 17 1.57 16.87 3.03
CA ASP A 17 1.86 16.54 1.62
C ASP A 17 1.08 15.31 1.10
N GLY A 18 0.11 14.80 1.85
CA GLY A 18 -0.63 13.60 1.47
C GLY A 18 -1.49 13.01 2.58
N PHE A 19 -1.34 11.72 2.85
CA PHE A 19 -2.19 11.01 3.81
C PHE A 19 -1.46 9.88 4.55
N ARG A 20 -2.00 9.55 5.72
CA ARG A 20 -1.75 8.31 6.48
C ARG A 20 -3.03 7.49 6.54
N TYR A 21 -2.96 6.26 6.06
CA TYR A 21 -4.04 5.29 6.09
C TYR A 21 -3.67 4.18 7.06
N SER A 22 -4.47 3.99 8.11
CA SER A 22 -4.36 2.79 8.92
C SER A 22 -5.19 1.70 8.26
N VAL A 23 -4.57 0.54 8.07
CA VAL A 23 -5.17 -0.61 7.40
C VAL A 23 -5.06 -1.87 8.24
N LYS A 24 -6.02 -2.77 8.05
CA LYS A 24 -6.02 -4.10 8.66
C LYS A 24 -6.00 -5.17 7.57
N LEU A 25 -5.02 -6.07 7.62
CA LEU A 25 -4.93 -7.23 6.74
C LEU A 25 -5.95 -8.30 7.12
N ASN A 26 -6.46 -9.01 6.13
CA ASN A 26 -7.33 -10.17 6.31
C ASN A 26 -6.50 -11.47 6.27
N PRO A 27 -6.15 -12.09 7.41
CA PRO A 27 -5.34 -13.31 7.44
C PRO A 27 -5.99 -14.51 6.72
N ASP A 28 -7.31 -14.50 6.54
CA ASP A 28 -8.06 -15.57 5.87
C ASP A 28 -8.07 -15.45 4.34
N HIS A 29 -7.46 -14.41 3.77
CA HIS A 29 -7.42 -14.21 2.33
C HIS A 29 -6.68 -15.35 1.60
N GLU A 30 -7.24 -15.82 0.49
CA GLU A 30 -6.76 -16.99 -0.25
C GLU A 30 -5.29 -16.89 -0.71
N VAL A 31 -4.81 -15.68 -0.99
CA VAL A 31 -3.40 -15.40 -1.35
C VAL A 31 -2.43 -15.99 -0.33
N TYR A 32 -2.76 -15.94 0.97
CA TYR A 32 -1.89 -16.44 2.03
C TYR A 32 -1.79 -17.97 2.05
N LYS A 33 -2.75 -18.68 1.46
CA LYS A 33 -2.66 -20.15 1.30
C LYS A 33 -1.52 -20.54 0.36
N GLY A 34 -1.20 -19.69 -0.60
CA GLY A 34 -0.10 -19.89 -1.56
C GLY A 34 1.18 -19.15 -1.22
N HIS A 35 1.13 -18.15 -0.34
CA HIS A 35 2.28 -17.27 -0.05
C HIS A 35 2.46 -17.09 1.47
N PHE A 36 3.04 -18.05 2.18
CA PHE A 36 3.44 -19.39 1.75
C PHE A 36 2.67 -20.43 2.57
N PRO A 37 2.45 -21.66 2.07
CA PRO A 37 1.79 -22.71 2.85
C PRO A 37 2.48 -22.91 4.21
N GLY A 38 1.73 -22.69 5.30
CA GLY A 38 2.24 -22.79 6.68
C GLY A 38 3.02 -21.58 7.19
N MET A 39 3.37 -20.61 6.33
CA MET A 39 4.07 -19.38 6.70
C MET A 39 3.52 -18.20 5.86
N PRO A 40 2.35 -17.65 6.21
CA PRO A 40 1.73 -16.59 5.42
C PRO A 40 2.53 -15.29 5.49
N VAL A 41 2.85 -14.75 4.32
CA VAL A 41 3.63 -13.52 4.10
C VAL A 41 2.89 -12.70 3.04
N CYS A 42 2.87 -11.38 3.16
CA CYS A 42 2.31 -10.54 2.10
C CYS A 42 3.19 -10.57 0.84
N PRO A 43 2.65 -10.91 -0.35
CA PRO A 43 3.39 -10.77 -1.59
C PRO A 43 3.75 -9.30 -1.86
N GLY A 44 4.94 -9.05 -2.40
CA GLY A 44 5.37 -7.69 -2.73
C GLY A 44 4.43 -6.96 -3.70
N VAL A 45 3.82 -7.69 -4.63
CA VAL A 45 2.80 -7.17 -5.56
C VAL A 45 1.50 -6.76 -4.88
N CYS A 46 1.12 -7.44 -3.79
CA CYS A 46 -0.03 -7.04 -2.98
C CYS A 46 0.29 -5.73 -2.26
N SER A 47 1.49 -5.59 -1.71
CA SER A 47 1.92 -4.36 -1.06
C SER A 47 1.93 -3.14 -1.99
N THR A 48 2.43 -3.29 -3.22
CA THR A 48 2.38 -2.19 -4.21
C THR A 48 0.95 -1.87 -4.66
N GLN A 49 0.10 -2.88 -4.79
CA GLN A 49 -1.31 -2.71 -5.13
C GLN A 49 -2.12 -2.06 -4.00
N MET A 50 -1.85 -2.37 -2.73
CA MET A 50 -2.45 -1.67 -1.58
C MET A 50 -2.16 -0.18 -1.62
N ILE A 51 -0.90 0.20 -1.86
CA ILE A 51 -0.48 1.60 -2.00
C ILE A 51 -1.26 2.29 -3.12
N ARG A 52 -1.32 1.67 -4.30
CA ARG A 52 -2.10 2.19 -5.43
C ARG A 52 -3.56 2.37 -5.05
N GLU A 53 -4.20 1.38 -4.44
CA GLU A 53 -5.62 1.45 -4.08
C GLU A 53 -5.90 2.52 -3.02
N CYS A 54 -5.00 2.73 -2.04
CA CYS A 54 -5.10 3.85 -1.09
C CYS A 54 -4.96 5.21 -1.77
N ILE A 55 -4.03 5.37 -2.72
CA ILE A 55 -3.89 6.62 -3.48
C ILE A 55 -5.12 6.87 -4.37
N GLN A 56 -5.69 5.83 -4.98
CA GLN A 56 -6.94 5.95 -5.73
C GLN A 56 -8.11 6.35 -4.83
N GLU A 57 -8.21 5.80 -3.61
CA GLU A 57 -9.22 6.20 -2.62
C GLU A 57 -9.02 7.67 -2.22
N ALA A 58 -7.78 8.09 -1.96
CA ALA A 58 -7.47 9.47 -1.59
C ALA A 58 -7.82 10.49 -2.67
N THR A 59 -7.55 10.16 -3.92
CA THR A 59 -7.69 11.09 -5.06
C THR A 59 -9.04 10.98 -5.76
N GLY A 60 -9.79 9.88 -5.56
CA GLY A 60 -11.00 9.57 -6.32
C GLY A 60 -10.74 9.24 -7.80
N VAL A 61 -9.49 9.08 -8.20
CA VAL A 61 -9.07 8.84 -9.60
C VAL A 61 -8.58 7.41 -9.75
N LYS A 62 -8.93 6.76 -10.87
CA LYS A 62 -8.32 5.46 -11.24
C LYS A 62 -6.88 5.69 -11.70
N LEU A 63 -5.95 4.91 -11.19
CA LEU A 63 -4.53 5.09 -11.41
C LEU A 63 -3.89 3.83 -11.96
N LEU A 64 -2.80 3.98 -12.70
CA LEU A 64 -1.93 2.88 -13.10
C LEU A 64 -0.49 3.24 -12.71
N ILE A 65 0.22 2.32 -12.06
CA ILE A 65 1.64 2.52 -11.74
C ILE A 65 2.40 2.54 -13.07
N SER A 66 2.90 3.72 -13.47
CA SER A 66 3.63 3.91 -14.72
C SER A 66 5.14 3.72 -14.53
N GLU A 67 5.67 4.09 -13.38
CA GLU A 67 7.10 3.96 -13.05
C GLU A 67 7.31 3.65 -11.58
N LEU A 68 8.25 2.74 -11.28
CA LEU A 68 8.75 2.47 -9.93
C LEU A 68 10.24 2.80 -9.87
N LYS A 69 10.56 4.04 -9.48
CA LYS A 69 11.95 4.50 -9.34
C LYS A 69 12.69 3.75 -8.23
N GLN A 70 11.97 3.40 -7.18
CA GLN A 70 12.53 2.63 -6.07
C GLN A 70 11.42 1.84 -5.39
N VAL A 71 11.68 0.55 -5.14
CA VAL A 71 10.91 -0.25 -4.20
C VAL A 71 11.89 -1.01 -3.33
N LYS A 72 11.83 -0.77 -2.02
CA LYS A 72 12.65 -1.46 -1.01
C LYS A 72 11.74 -2.19 -0.05
N PHE A 73 11.88 -3.51 0.03
CA PHE A 73 11.24 -4.36 1.03
C PHE A 73 12.26 -4.57 2.17
N SER A 74 12.09 -3.85 3.27
CA SER A 74 13.03 -3.85 4.40
C SER A 74 12.68 -4.87 5.49
N SER A 75 11.43 -5.30 5.57
CA SER A 75 10.99 -6.31 6.54
C SER A 75 9.79 -7.10 5.99
N LEU A 76 9.62 -8.32 6.50
CA LEU A 76 8.50 -9.17 6.12
C LEU A 76 7.21 -8.65 6.74
N ILE A 77 6.15 -8.59 5.94
CA ILE A 77 4.80 -8.34 6.42
C ILE A 77 4.10 -9.69 6.51
N THR A 78 3.54 -10.02 7.66
CA THR A 78 2.78 -11.25 7.90
C THR A 78 1.43 -10.86 8.51
N PRO A 79 0.31 -11.38 7.99
CA PRO A 79 -1.01 -10.98 8.48
C PRO A 79 -1.28 -11.45 9.92
N ASN A 80 -0.48 -12.40 10.42
CA ASN A 80 -0.62 -12.93 11.78
C ASN A 80 0.22 -12.16 12.80
N GLU A 81 1.40 -11.65 12.45
CA GLU A 81 2.26 -10.91 13.39
C GLU A 81 2.04 -9.39 13.30
N ASN A 82 1.79 -8.88 12.09
CA ASN A 82 1.56 -7.46 11.83
C ASN A 82 0.28 -7.23 11.01
N PRO A 83 -0.90 -7.58 11.54
CA PRO A 83 -2.18 -7.37 10.86
C PRO A 83 -2.53 -5.89 10.64
N ASN A 84 -2.03 -5.00 11.50
CA ASN A 84 -2.32 -3.57 11.44
C ASN A 84 -1.09 -2.81 10.94
N LEU A 85 -1.26 -2.06 9.86
CA LEU A 85 -0.21 -1.32 9.19
C LEU A 85 -0.68 0.12 8.93
N ASP A 86 0.29 1.02 8.82
CA ASP A 86 0.07 2.35 8.31
C ASP A 86 0.70 2.50 6.92
N ILE A 87 -0.09 2.93 5.95
CA ILE A 87 0.36 3.32 4.62
C ILE A 87 0.41 4.84 4.59
N VAL A 88 1.62 5.39 4.61
CA VAL A 88 1.87 6.82 4.59
C VAL A 88 2.39 7.19 3.22
N PHE A 89 1.79 8.17 2.57
CA PHE A 89 2.25 8.62 1.27
C PHE A 89 2.11 10.12 1.09
N SER A 90 3.06 10.70 0.36
CA SER A 90 2.97 12.04 -0.20
C SER A 90 2.59 11.97 -1.68
N LEU A 91 1.87 12.97 -2.17
CA LEU A 91 1.49 13.09 -3.57
C LEU A 91 1.87 14.46 -4.14
N SER A 92 2.39 14.46 -5.36
CA SER A 92 2.58 15.67 -6.15
C SER A 92 1.86 15.48 -7.48
N ASP A 93 0.89 16.35 -7.78
CA ASP A 93 0.13 16.34 -9.03
C ASP A 93 0.94 16.97 -10.16
N GLU A 94 1.15 16.21 -11.23
CA GLU A 94 1.88 16.63 -12.44
C GLU A 94 0.94 16.80 -13.65
N GLY A 95 -0.37 16.89 -13.40
CA GLY A 95 -1.40 16.99 -14.43
C GLY A 95 -1.96 15.62 -14.81
N ASP A 96 -1.20 14.85 -15.61
CA ASP A 96 -1.62 13.52 -16.10
C ASP A 96 -1.21 12.36 -15.17
N SER A 97 -0.41 12.64 -14.15
CA SER A 97 0.10 11.65 -13.21
C SER A 97 0.33 12.23 -11.81
N TYR A 98 0.53 11.34 -10.84
CA TYR A 98 0.97 11.67 -9.50
C TYR A 98 2.36 11.07 -9.26
N LYS A 99 3.31 11.90 -8.82
CA LYS A 99 4.53 11.39 -8.18
C LYS A 99 4.23 11.08 -6.73
N THR A 100 4.72 9.95 -6.25
CA THR A 100 4.51 9.53 -4.86
C THR A 100 5.79 9.04 -4.21
N LYS A 101 5.91 9.31 -2.91
CA LYS A 101 6.77 8.59 -1.99
C LYS A 101 5.86 7.97 -0.94
N CYS A 102 5.96 6.66 -0.76
CA CYS A 102 5.13 5.92 0.17
C CYS A 102 5.97 5.02 1.07
N THR A 103 5.54 4.88 2.32
CA THR A 103 6.01 3.86 3.26
C THR A 103 4.86 3.01 3.75
N ILE A 104 5.14 1.72 3.98
CA ILE A 104 4.31 0.85 4.82
C ILE A 104 5.07 0.63 6.11
N GLU A 105 4.46 0.97 7.23
CA GLU A 105 5.09 0.95 8.56
C GLU A 105 4.14 0.45 9.66
N SER A 106 4.70 0.03 10.78
CA SER A 106 3.95 -0.26 12.02
C SER A 106 4.89 -0.03 13.20
N GLY A 107 4.51 0.87 14.12
CA GLY A 107 5.39 1.35 15.17
C GLY A 107 6.70 1.91 14.59
N ASP A 108 7.84 1.43 15.10
CA ASP A 108 9.17 1.84 14.65
C ASP A 108 9.69 1.07 13.42
N THR A 109 8.89 0.14 12.87
CA THR A 109 9.31 -0.73 11.76
C THR A 109 8.78 -0.21 10.43
N THR A 110 9.68 0.09 9.50
CA THR A 110 9.34 0.29 8.09
C THR A 110 9.47 -1.04 7.33
N PHE A 111 8.39 -1.51 6.72
CA PHE A 111 8.37 -2.74 5.93
C PHE A 111 8.68 -2.50 4.46
N LEU A 112 8.18 -1.39 3.92
CA LEU A 112 8.30 -1.08 2.50
C LEU A 112 8.51 0.42 2.32
N THR A 113 9.40 0.80 1.41
CA THR A 113 9.48 2.17 0.87
C THR A 113 9.37 2.14 -0.65
N LEU A 114 8.43 2.92 -1.19
CA LEU A 114 8.16 3.04 -2.62
C LEU A 114 8.32 4.49 -3.06
N LYS A 115 9.00 4.70 -4.18
CA LYS A 115 8.99 5.97 -4.92
C LYS A 115 8.64 5.67 -6.36
N GLY A 116 7.67 6.38 -6.90
CA GLY A 116 7.20 6.10 -8.25
C GLY A 116 6.23 7.13 -8.77
N GLU A 117 5.66 6.82 -9.92
CA GLU A 117 4.69 7.63 -10.62
C GLU A 117 3.46 6.78 -10.94
N LEU A 118 2.29 7.38 -10.74
CA LEU A 118 0.99 6.78 -11.04
C LEU A 118 0.26 7.64 -12.06
N LYS A 119 0.00 7.10 -13.24
CA LYS A 119 -0.73 7.77 -14.31
C LYS A 119 -2.24 7.73 -14.06
N LYS A 120 -2.92 8.86 -14.28
CA LYS A 120 -4.38 8.96 -14.24
C LYS A 120 -4.97 8.21 -15.43
N MET A 121 -5.92 7.32 -15.17
CA MET A 121 -6.67 6.63 -16.22
C MET A 121 -7.83 7.53 -16.65
N GLN A 122 -7.90 7.80 -17.96
CA GLN A 122 -9.02 8.50 -18.59
C GLN A 122 -10.28 7.63 -18.63
#